data_AF-A0A222VP76-F1
#
_entry.id   AF-A0A222VP76-F1
#
_cell.length_a   1.000
_cell.length_b   1.000
_cell.length_c   1.000
_cell.angle_alpha   90.00
_cell.angle_beta   90.00
_cell.angle_gamma   90.00
#
_symmetry.space_group_name_H-M   'P 1'
#
loop_
_entity.id
_entity.type
_entity.pdbx_description
1 polymer ?
#
loop_
_entity_poly.entity_id
_entity_poly.type
_entity_poly.pdbx_seq_one_letter_code
_entity_poly.pdbx_strand_id
1 'polypeptide(L)' 'MSAIPQWVLYLPVMAVWITLVGALINREGPWVVVPLVLAAGTAVAALATNLPLLLVPVIVLWLTGLLTMVRLHKGEPR' A
#
# COMPACT_ATOMS: atom_id res chain seq x y z
N MET A 1 -2.29 28.55 1.48
CA MET A 1 -2.40 27.10 1.24
C MET A 1 -2.05 26.41 2.54
N SER A 2 -2.99 25.71 3.19
CA SER A 2 -2.72 24.96 4.41
C SER A 2 -1.74 23.83 4.08
N ALA A 3 -0.54 23.88 4.65
CA ALA A 3 0.40 22.77 4.56
C ALA A 3 -0.25 21.56 5.23
N ILE A 4 -0.46 20.47 4.49
CA ILE A 4 -0.93 19.22 5.07
C ILE A 4 0.13 18.79 6.10
N PRO A 5 -0.24 18.57 7.37
CA PRO A 5 0.72 18.18 8.37
C PRO A 5 1.43 16.88 7.97
N GLN A 6 2.75 16.84 8.12
CA GLN A 6 3.57 15.73 7.64
C GLN A 6 3.14 14.37 8.24
N TRP A 7 2.60 14.37 9.46
CA TRP A 7 2.04 13.18 10.13
C TRP A 7 0.88 12.54 9.37
N VAL A 8 0.15 13.29 8.56
CA VAL A 8 -0.94 12.77 7.70
C VAL A 8 -0.38 11.89 6.58
N LEU A 9 0.83 12.16 6.10
CA LEU A 9 1.49 11.33 5.08
C LEU A 9 2.00 10.00 5.67
N TYR A 10 2.37 9.98 6.95
CA TYR A 10 2.92 8.78 7.58
C TYR A 10 1.90 7.65 7.72
N LEU A 11 0.64 7.97 8.04
CA LEU A 11 -0.38 6.95 8.28
C LEU A 11 -0.63 6.03 7.06
N PRO A 12 -0.90 6.56 5.85
CA PRO A 12 -1.05 5.73 4.66
C PRO A 12 0.22 4.94 4.35
N VAL A 13 1.40 5.58 4.47
CA VAL A 13 2.67 4.91 4.18
C VAL A 13 2.87 3.70 5.09
N MET A 14 2.66 3.87 6.40
CA MET A 14 2.76 2.77 7.36
C MET A 14 1.75 1.66 7.06
N ALA A 15 0.51 2.01 6.70
CA ALA A 15 -0.51 1.02 6.34
C ALA A 15 -0.08 0.16 5.14
N VAL A 16 0.50 0.77 4.10
CA VAL A 16 1.02 0.04 2.94
C VAL A 16 2.16 -0.90 3.33
N TRP A 17 3.13 -0.42 4.11
CA TRP A 17 4.27 -1.23 4.55
C TRP A 17 3.85 -2.41 5.43
N ILE A 18 2.94 -2.18 6.39
CA ILE A 18 2.39 -3.26 7.23
C ILE A 18 1.71 -4.32 6.37
N THR A 19 0.93 -3.88 5.37
CA THR A 19 0.22 -4.79 4.46
C THR A 19 1.20 -5.58 3.60
N LEU A 20 2.25 -4.93 3.08
CA LEU A 20 3.30 -5.59 2.31
C LEU A 20 4.05 -6.62 3.15
N VAL A 21 4.45 -6.27 4.38
CA VAL A 21 5.12 -7.20 5.30
C VAL A 21 4.21 -8.38 5.62
N GLY A 22 2.93 -8.14 5.89
CA GLY A 22 1.94 -9.20 6.09
C GLY A 22 1.84 -10.13 4.88
N ALA A 23 1.77 -9.58 3.66
CA ALA A 23 1.73 -10.36 2.43
C ALA A 23 3.01 -11.20 2.22
N LEU A 24 4.18 -10.66 2.54
CA LEU A 24 5.45 -11.38 2.43
C LEU A 24 5.55 -12.53 3.45
N ILE A 25 5.12 -12.30 4.70
CA ILE A 25 5.09 -13.32 5.76
C ILE A 25 4.16 -14.47 5.36
N ASN A 26 2.99 -14.14 4.80
CA ASN A 26 2.02 -15.13 4.32
C ASN A 26 2.42 -15.79 2.99
N ARG A 27 3.56 -15.41 2.40
CA ARG A 27 4.02 -15.88 1.09
C ARG A 27 2.96 -15.75 0.00
N GLU A 28 2.26 -14.62 0.01
CA GLU A 28 1.22 -14.32 -0.98
C GLU A 28 1.77 -14.38 -2.41
N GLY A 29 0.87 -14.68 -3.34
CA GLY A 29 1.21 -14.72 -4.76
C GLY A 29 1.71 -13.36 -5.29
N PRO A 30 2.45 -13.36 -6.41
CA PRO A 30 3.00 -12.14 -7.00
C PRO A 30 1.91 -11.11 -7.34
N TRP A 31 0.69 -11.56 -7.62
CA TRP A 31 -0.48 -10.70 -7.87
C TRP A 31 -0.89 -9.81 -6.69
N VAL A 32 -0.54 -10.19 -5.46
CA VAL A 32 -0.74 -9.38 -4.25
C VAL A 32 0.50 -8.54 -3.97
N VAL A 33 1.69 -9.14 -4.08
CA VAL A 33 2.95 -8.50 -3.68
C VAL A 33 3.34 -7.36 -4.63
N VAL A 34 3.23 -7.54 -5.95
CA VAL A 34 3.61 -6.52 -6.93
C VAL A 34 2.89 -5.18 -6.73
N PRO A 35 1.55 -5.11 -6.66
CA PRO A 35 0.87 -3.83 -6.43
C PRO A 35 1.22 -3.22 -5.07
N LEU A 36 1.45 -4.04 -4.03
CA LEU A 36 1.86 -3.56 -2.71
C LEU A 36 3.29 -2.98 -2.70
N VAL A 37 4.23 -3.58 -3.45
CA VAL A 37 5.59 -3.05 -3.61
C VAL A 37 5.57 -1.71 -4.34
N LEU A 38 4.76 -1.60 -5.42
CA LEU A 38 4.58 -0.33 -6.14
C LEU A 38 3.94 0.74 -5.24
N ALA A 39 2.94 0.36 -4.44
CA ALA A 39 2.33 1.24 -3.45
C ALA A 39 3.39 1.73 -2.44
N ALA A 40 4.21 0.83 -1.91
CA ALA A 40 5.23 1.15 -0.92
C ALA A 40 6.30 2.09 -1.50
N GLY A 41 6.79 1.83 -2.71
CA GLY A 41 7.74 2.70 -3.40
C GLY A 41 7.15 4.10 -3.66
N THR A 42 5.91 4.16 -4.12
CA THR A 42 5.21 5.44 -4.34
C THR A 42 4.98 6.19 -3.04
N ALA A 43 4.75 5.48 -1.93
CA ALA A 43 4.55 6.06 -0.60
C ALA A 43 5.85 6.69 -0.07
N VAL A 44 7.00 6.05 -0.30
CA VAL A 44 8.31 6.63 0.00
C VAL A 44 8.56 7.87 -0.86
N ALA A 45 8.22 7.84 -2.14
CA ALA A 45 8.34 9.02 -3.01
C ALA A 45 7.44 10.19 -2.52
N ALA A 46 6.22 9.90 -2.07
CA ALA A 46 5.30 10.89 -1.49
C ALA A 46 5.89 11.57 -0.25
N LEU A 47 6.52 10.80 0.65
CA LEU A 47 7.21 11.33 1.83
C LEU A 47 8.45 12.15 1.46
N ALA A 48 9.29 11.64 0.55
CA ALA A 48 10.54 12.27 0.17
C ALA A 48 10.34 13.61 -0.56
N THR A 49 9.28 13.71 -1.37
CA THR A 49 8.94 14.92 -2.14
C THR A 49 7.96 15.84 -1.42
N ASN A 50 7.40 15.41 -0.28
CA ASN A 50 6.33 16.10 0.44
C ASN A 50 5.12 16.45 -0.47
N LEU A 51 4.82 15.57 -1.43
CA LEU A 51 3.74 15.74 -2.40
C LEU A 51 2.50 14.91 -2.00
N PRO A 52 1.48 15.52 -1.39
CA PRO A 52 0.28 14.81 -0.93
C PRO A 52 -0.54 14.21 -2.08
N LEU A 53 -0.41 14.75 -3.29
CA LEU A 53 -1.04 14.21 -4.51
C LEU A 53 -0.63 12.77 -4.81
N LEU A 54 0.59 12.37 -4.41
CA LEU A 54 1.07 10.99 -4.59
C LEU A 54 0.37 10.00 -3.65
N LEU A 55 -0.38 10.46 -2.65
CA LEU A 55 -1.19 9.55 -1.82
C LEU A 55 -2.32 8.88 -2.60
N VAL A 56 -2.84 9.52 -3.65
CA VAL A 56 -3.91 8.94 -4.46
C VAL A 56 -3.45 7.62 -5.12
N PRO A 57 -2.36 7.59 -5.92
CA PRO A 57 -1.86 6.34 -6.47
C PRO A 57 -1.41 5.34 -5.40
N VAL A 58 -0.86 5.80 -4.26
CA VAL A 58 -0.50 4.93 -3.13
C VAL A 58 -1.73 4.17 -2.62
N ILE A 59 -2.82 4.88 -2.35
CA ILE A 59 -4.05 4.29 -1.82
C ILE A 59 -4.67 3.35 -2.85
N VAL A 60 -4.70 3.72 -4.14
CA VAL A 60 -5.24 2.87 -5.20
C VAL A 60 -4.46 1.55 -5.29
N LEU A 61 -3.13 1.61 -5.38
CA LEU A 61 -2.29 0.41 -5.48
C LEU A 61 -2.38 -0.46 -4.21
N TRP A 62 -2.42 0.17 -3.04
CA TRP A 62 -2.60 -0.52 -1.77
C TRP A 62 -3.93 -1.26 -1.69
N LEU A 63 -5.04 -0.60 -2.04
CA LEU A 63 -6.37 -1.20 -2.07
C LEU A 63 -6.45 -2.31 -3.11
N THR A 64 -5.81 -2.16 -4.27
CA THR A 64 -5.73 -3.24 -5.27
C THR A 64 -5.04 -4.48 -4.70
N GLY A 65 -3.88 -4.32 -4.06
CA GLY A 65 -3.18 -5.44 -3.41
C GLY A 65 -4.02 -6.10 -2.31
N LEU A 66 -4.63 -5.28 -1.45
CA LEU A 66 -5.49 -5.75 -0.36
C LEU A 66 -6.73 -6.51 -0.88
N LEU A 67 -7.41 -5.98 -1.90
CA LEU A 67 -8.57 -6.62 -2.50
C LEU A 67 -8.21 -7.95 -3.15
N THR A 68 -7.06 -8.03 -3.85
CA THR A 68 -6.57 -9.29 -4.42
C THR A 68 -6.30 -10.31 -3.33
N MET A 69 -5.63 -9.90 -2.25
CA MET A 69 -5.36 -10.76 -1.09
C MET A 69 -6.67 -11.33 -0.50
N VAL A 70 -7.66 -10.47 -0.27
CA VAL A 70 -8.98 -10.87 0.27
C VAL A 70 -9.73 -11.79 -0.69
N ARG A 71 -9.67 -11.55 -2.00
CA ARG A 71 -10.33 -12.39 -3.00
C ARG A 71 -9.72 -13.78 -3.06
N LEU A 72 -8.40 -13.89 -3.03
CA LEU A 72 -7.70 -15.19 -3.02
C LEU A 72 -8.07 -15.97 -1.74
N HIS A 73 -8.06 -15.31 -0.58
CA HIS A 73 -8.40 -15.94 0.70
C HIS A 73 -9.88 -16.35 0.84
N LYS A 74 -10.80 -15.66 0.15
CA LYS A 74 -12.22 -16.01 0.15
C LYS A 74 -12.59 -17.04 -0.93
N GLY A 75 -11.74 -17.21 -1.95
CA GLY A 75 -12.02 -18.01 -3.14
C GLY A 75 -11.56 -19.48 -3.06
N GLU A 76 -10.65 -19.83 -2.15
CA GLU A 76 -10.13 -21.20 -2.04
C GLU A 76 -10.67 -21.92 -0.79
N PRO A 77 -11.39 -23.06 -0.95
CA PRO A 77 -11.33 -24.12 0.05
C PRO A 77 -9.90 -24.69 0.05
N ARG A 78 -9.30 -24.72 1.24
CA ARG A 78 -7.96 -25.31 1.47
C ARG A 78 -7.87 -26.76 1.01
#